data_AF-A6NTP8-F1
#
_entry.id   AF-A6NTP8-F1
#
_cell.length_a   1.000
_cell.length_b   1.000
_cell.length_c   1.000
_cell.angle_alpha   90.00
_cell.angle_beta   90.00
_cell.angle_gamma   90.00
#
_symmetry.space_group_name_H-M   'P 1'
#
loop_
_entity.id
_entity.type
_entity.pdbx_description
1 polymer ?
#
loop_
_entity_poly.entity_id
_entity_poly.type
_entity_poly.pdbx_seq_one_letter_code
_entity_poly.pdbx_strand_id
1 'polypeptide(L)'
;MKKFVTAIPLQAQGKLERKHYKAVGNLRLDMEETVSFPILTAFQGYVNPGEHSQIIAIRTDSENARRNFGILEQETAELCRKRGIPYPDIVVIDVPEDEAVTTHVATFRQLIDRFSDGDELFGCLTYGTKPLSEVVRMSIQYAYRVKKNASICCVVYGQIIRNSASEAKDSLVHDETALLRLDEIVRLLADQGVENPSGVLDALLAL
;
A
#
# COMPACT_ATOMS: atom_id res chain seq x y z
N MET A 1 -8.39 -3.13 13.42
CA MET A 1 -7.16 -3.96 13.32
C MET A 1 -6.26 -3.37 12.24
N LYS A 2 -4.94 -3.58 12.26
CA LYS A 2 -4.04 -3.08 11.19
C LYS A 2 -4.11 -3.98 9.96
N LYS A 3 -4.45 -3.40 8.79
CA LYS A 3 -4.57 -4.13 7.51
C LYS A 3 -3.70 -3.48 6.44
N PHE A 4 -2.86 -4.29 5.80
CA PHE A 4 -1.88 -3.87 4.82
C PHE A 4 -2.23 -4.44 3.45
N VAL A 5 -2.60 -3.59 2.50
CA VAL A 5 -2.98 -4.02 1.14
C VAL A 5 -1.77 -3.86 0.21
N THR A 6 -1.42 -4.92 -0.53
CA THR A 6 -0.34 -4.86 -1.52
C THR A 6 -0.64 -5.73 -2.74
N ALA A 7 -0.22 -5.28 -3.92
CA ALA A 7 -0.22 -6.11 -5.12
C ALA A 7 1.07 -6.93 -5.20
N ILE A 8 0.94 -8.21 -5.57
CA ILE A 8 2.09 -9.09 -5.79
C ILE A 8 2.73 -8.76 -7.14
N PRO A 9 4.04 -8.47 -7.19
CA PRO A 9 4.75 -8.12 -8.41
C PRO A 9 4.75 -9.24 -9.45
N LEU A 10 4.76 -8.86 -10.73
CA LEU A 10 4.81 -9.79 -11.88
C LEU A 10 6.24 -10.06 -12.39
N GLN A 11 7.26 -9.54 -11.70
CA GLN A 11 8.66 -9.68 -12.08
C GLN A 11 9.02 -11.16 -12.28
N ALA A 12 9.74 -11.42 -13.37
CA ALA A 12 10.25 -12.75 -13.71
C ALA A 12 11.22 -13.29 -12.63
N GLN A 13 11.54 -14.58 -12.72
CA GLN A 13 12.40 -15.24 -11.74
C GLN A 13 13.77 -14.54 -11.66
N GLY A 14 14.20 -14.23 -10.43
CA GLY A 14 15.44 -13.51 -10.19
C GLY A 14 15.44 -12.04 -10.60
N LYS A 15 14.28 -11.47 -10.98
CA LYS A 15 14.13 -10.04 -11.32
C LYS A 15 13.41 -9.22 -10.24
N LEU A 16 12.80 -9.88 -9.26
CA LEU A 16 12.34 -9.20 -8.05
C LEU A 16 13.53 -9.06 -7.09
N GLU A 17 14.06 -7.84 -7.00
CA GLU A 17 15.25 -7.54 -6.22
C GLU A 17 14.87 -7.01 -4.84
N ARG A 18 15.67 -7.34 -3.82
CA ARG A 18 15.59 -6.67 -2.51
C ARG A 18 16.26 -5.30 -2.61
N LYS A 19 15.64 -4.28 -2.02
CA LYS A 19 16.15 -2.91 -2.02
C LYS A 19 16.14 -2.34 -0.60
N HIS A 20 17.11 -1.49 -0.33
CA HIS A 20 17.08 -0.63 0.85
C HIS A 20 16.29 0.63 0.48
N TYR A 21 15.06 0.72 0.97
CA TYR A 21 14.19 1.86 0.71
C TYR A 21 14.45 2.96 1.74
N LYS A 22 14.90 4.12 1.28
CA LYS A 22 15.06 5.32 2.12
C LYS A 22 13.71 6.02 2.22
N ALA A 23 13.26 6.31 3.44
CA ALA A 23 12.00 7.01 3.65
C ALA A 23 12.06 8.46 3.20
N VAL A 24 10.95 8.92 2.61
CA VAL A 24 10.74 10.32 2.25
C VAL A 24 9.49 10.82 2.95
N GLY A 25 9.62 11.89 3.73
CA GLY A 25 8.51 12.52 4.47
C GLY A 25 8.07 11.80 5.76
N ASN A 26 8.30 10.48 5.89
CA ASN A 26 7.88 9.71 7.06
C ASN A 26 8.96 8.73 7.54
N LEU A 27 9.73 9.13 8.56
CA LEU A 27 10.84 8.35 9.13
C LEU A 27 10.40 7.01 9.77
N ARG A 28 9.10 6.77 10.01
CA ARG A 28 8.63 5.44 10.45
C ARG A 28 8.84 4.37 9.39
N LEU A 29 8.94 4.76 8.12
CA LEU A 29 9.16 3.85 7.00
C LEU A 29 10.64 3.45 6.85
N ASP A 30 11.56 4.13 7.54
CA ASP A 30 12.98 3.77 7.47
C ASP A 30 13.23 2.40 8.10
N MET A 31 14.01 1.59 7.40
CA MET A 31 14.52 0.31 7.86
C MET A 31 15.93 0.06 7.39
N GLU A 32 16.70 -0.64 8.20
CA GLU A 32 18.05 -1.09 7.82
C GLU A 32 17.99 -2.23 6.80
N GLU A 33 16.98 -3.09 6.89
CA GLU A 33 16.86 -4.29 6.08
C GLU A 33 16.49 -3.95 4.63
N THR A 34 16.87 -4.85 3.73
CA THR A 34 16.42 -4.80 2.35
C THR A 34 15.16 -5.65 2.18
N VAL A 35 14.18 -5.13 1.46
CA VAL A 35 12.93 -5.83 1.13
C VAL A 35 12.63 -5.66 -0.33
N SER A 36 11.95 -6.64 -0.92
CA SER A 36 11.39 -6.52 -2.27
C SER A 36 10.06 -5.79 -2.26
N PHE A 37 9.36 -5.76 -1.12
CA PHE A 37 8.00 -5.23 -1.02
C PHE A 37 7.95 -3.94 -0.20
N PRO A 38 7.71 -2.77 -0.81
CA PRO A 38 7.65 -1.51 -0.07
C PRO A 38 6.59 -1.46 1.04
N ILE A 39 5.52 -2.26 0.96
CA ILE A 39 4.52 -2.34 2.05
C ILE A 39 5.16 -2.78 3.38
N LEU A 40 6.27 -3.54 3.33
CA LEU A 40 6.94 -4.02 4.52
C LEU A 40 7.62 -2.88 5.32
N THR A 41 7.93 -1.75 4.66
CA THR A 41 8.40 -0.53 5.34
C THR A 41 7.32 0.04 6.26
N ALA A 42 6.07 0.09 5.80
CA ALA A 42 4.92 0.50 6.61
C ALA A 42 4.57 -0.57 7.66
N PHE A 43 4.65 -1.86 7.30
CA PHE A 43 4.39 -2.96 8.22
C PHE A 43 5.29 -2.87 9.45
N GLN A 44 6.61 -2.83 9.27
CA GLN A 44 7.51 -2.73 10.42
C GLN A 44 7.48 -1.37 11.14
N GLY A 45 7.16 -0.29 10.42
CA GLY A 45 7.07 1.04 11.00
C GLY A 45 5.86 1.27 11.91
N TYR A 46 4.81 0.47 11.74
CA TYR A 46 3.51 0.69 12.39
C TYR A 46 3.00 -0.48 13.21
N VAL A 47 3.47 -1.72 13.00
CA VAL A 47 3.07 -2.85 13.86
C VAL A 47 3.92 -2.88 15.13
N ASN A 48 3.27 -2.84 16.29
CA ASN A 48 3.91 -2.96 17.58
C ASN A 48 3.93 -4.42 18.08
N PRO A 49 4.85 -4.78 18.99
CA PRO A 49 4.80 -6.07 19.67
C PRO A 49 3.44 -6.32 20.33
N GLY A 50 2.88 -7.51 20.12
CA GLY A 50 1.59 -7.91 20.68
C GLY A 50 0.36 -7.46 19.90
N GLU A 51 0.51 -6.71 18.81
CA GLU A 51 -0.61 -6.34 17.94
C GLU A 51 -0.87 -7.39 16.86
N HIS A 52 -2.14 -7.73 16.69
CA HIS A 52 -2.60 -8.52 15.54
C HIS A 52 -2.70 -7.63 14.30
N SER A 53 -2.25 -8.15 13.17
CA SER A 53 -2.29 -7.47 11.88
C SER A 53 -2.55 -8.46 10.75
N GLN A 54 -2.98 -7.94 9.59
CA GLN A 54 -3.27 -8.72 8.40
C GLN A 54 -2.64 -8.09 7.16
N ILE A 55 -2.04 -8.91 6.30
CA ILE A 55 -1.62 -8.51 4.95
C ILE A 55 -2.63 -9.07 3.94
N ILE A 56 -3.20 -8.19 3.11
CA ILE A 56 -4.07 -8.56 2.00
C ILE A 56 -3.26 -8.46 0.71
N ALA A 57 -2.88 -9.61 0.18
CA ALA A 57 -2.07 -9.75 -1.03
C ALA A 57 -2.97 -9.95 -2.26
N ILE A 58 -2.94 -9.00 -3.19
CA ILE A 58 -3.65 -9.13 -4.48
C ILE A 58 -2.71 -9.82 -5.45
N ARG A 59 -3.06 -11.03 -5.87
CA ARG A 59 -2.21 -11.90 -6.68
C ARG A 59 -2.87 -12.17 -8.02
N THR A 60 -2.25 -11.72 -9.10
CA THR A 60 -2.65 -12.12 -10.45
C THR A 60 -2.42 -13.62 -10.64
N ASP A 61 -3.28 -14.29 -11.40
CA ASP A 61 -3.16 -15.72 -11.69
C ASP A 61 -2.03 -16.01 -12.70
N SER A 62 -0.79 -15.78 -12.28
CA SER A 62 0.41 -16.08 -13.06
C SER A 62 1.46 -16.81 -12.23
N GLU A 63 2.31 -17.58 -12.89
CA GLU A 63 3.40 -18.31 -12.22
C GLU A 63 4.36 -17.35 -11.50
N ASN A 64 4.64 -16.19 -12.12
CA ASN A 64 5.49 -15.17 -11.53
C ASN A 64 4.90 -14.63 -10.22
N ALA A 65 3.60 -14.33 -10.21
CA ALA A 65 2.92 -13.84 -9.02
C ALA A 65 2.87 -14.89 -7.91
N ARG A 66 2.60 -16.17 -8.23
CA ARG A 66 2.62 -17.26 -7.22
C ARG A 66 3.99 -17.42 -6.57
N ARG A 67 5.06 -17.40 -7.36
CA ARG A 67 6.43 -17.44 -6.85
C ARG A 67 6.76 -16.22 -6.00
N ASN A 68 6.44 -15.02 -6.49
CA ASN A 68 6.74 -13.78 -5.81
C ASN A 68 5.92 -13.61 -4.51
N PHE A 69 4.73 -14.20 -4.43
CA PHE A 69 3.97 -14.30 -3.17
C PHE A 69 4.75 -15.07 -2.09
N GLY A 70 5.41 -16.19 -2.43
CA GLY A 70 6.27 -16.90 -1.49
C GLY A 70 7.45 -16.05 -0.98
N ILE A 71 7.94 -15.11 -1.81
CA ILE A 71 8.95 -14.14 -1.38
C ILE A 71 8.34 -13.18 -0.34
N LEU A 72 7.13 -12.66 -0.55
CA LEU A 72 6.45 -11.82 0.45
C LEU A 72 6.31 -12.55 1.79
N GLU A 73 5.88 -13.81 1.78
CA GLU A 73 5.72 -14.62 3.00
C GLU A 73 7.05 -14.79 3.74
N GLN A 74 8.11 -15.10 3.00
CA GLN A 74 9.46 -15.26 3.54
C GLN A 74 10.00 -13.95 4.14
N GLU A 75 9.92 -12.84 3.40
CA GLU A 75 10.43 -11.54 3.87
C GLU A 75 9.66 -11.05 5.10
N THR A 76 8.35 -11.28 5.13
CA THR A 76 7.50 -10.98 6.30
C THR A 76 7.95 -11.78 7.51
N ALA A 77 8.22 -13.08 7.35
CA ALA A 77 8.67 -13.94 8.45
C ALA A 77 10.05 -13.54 8.98
N GLU A 78 11.00 -13.20 8.09
CA GLU A 78 12.32 -12.69 8.46
C GLU A 78 12.21 -11.39 9.26
N LEU A 79 11.39 -10.45 8.79
CA LEU A 79 11.16 -9.17 9.43
C LEU A 79 10.51 -9.31 10.81
N CYS A 80 9.48 -10.15 10.91
CA CYS A 80 8.80 -10.44 12.18
C CYS A 80 9.76 -11.01 13.22
N ARG A 81 10.58 -12.00 12.82
CA ARG A 81 11.58 -12.61 13.71
C ARG A 81 12.62 -11.60 14.17
N LYS A 82 13.14 -10.76 13.27
CA LYS A 82 14.19 -9.78 13.60
C LYS A 82 13.68 -8.68 14.51
N ARG A 83 12.44 -8.22 14.30
CA ARG A 83 11.84 -7.10 15.07
C ARG A 83 11.08 -7.56 16.32
N GLY A 84 10.84 -8.85 16.49
CA GLY A 84 10.05 -9.37 17.60
C GLY A 84 8.57 -8.97 17.52
N ILE A 85 8.04 -8.79 16.29
CA ILE A 85 6.62 -8.50 16.06
C ILE A 85 5.88 -9.77 15.62
N PRO A 86 4.58 -9.90 15.93
CA PRO A 86 3.79 -11.06 15.51
C PRO A 86 3.73 -11.22 13.99
N TYR A 87 3.78 -12.47 13.52
CA TYR A 87 3.53 -12.76 12.10
C TYR A 87 2.05 -12.47 11.77
N PRO A 88 1.75 -11.72 10.71
CA PRO A 88 0.39 -11.34 10.38
C PRO A 88 -0.38 -12.49 9.73
N ASP A 89 -1.71 -12.42 9.76
CA ASP A 89 -2.54 -13.22 8.86
C ASP A 89 -2.32 -12.74 7.42
N ILE A 90 -1.99 -13.63 6.50
CA ILE A 90 -1.84 -13.29 5.07
C ILE A 90 -3.04 -13.84 4.30
N VAL A 91 -3.85 -12.94 3.74
CA VAL A 91 -5.02 -13.27 2.93
C VAL A 91 -4.73 -12.95 1.48
N VAL A 92 -4.98 -13.91 0.59
CA VAL A 92 -4.81 -13.71 -0.86
C VAL A 92 -6.14 -13.37 -1.51
N ILE A 93 -6.12 -12.40 -2.42
CA ILE A 93 -7.17 -12.13 -3.40
C ILE A 93 -6.60 -12.50 -4.76
N ASP A 94 -7.02 -13.63 -5.30
CA ASP A 94 -6.63 -14.04 -6.65
C ASP A 94 -7.45 -13.27 -7.70
N VAL A 95 -6.76 -12.73 -8.70
CA VAL A 95 -7.36 -11.96 -9.80
C VAL A 95 -6.90 -12.52 -11.15
N PRO A 96 -7.77 -12.56 -12.18
CA PRO A 96 -7.37 -12.92 -13.53
C PRO A 96 -6.21 -12.07 -14.07
N GLU A 97 -5.44 -12.62 -15.02
CA GLU A 97 -4.42 -11.88 -15.77
C GLU A 97 -5.05 -11.06 -16.91
N ASP A 98 -5.89 -10.09 -16.55
CA ASP A 98 -6.46 -9.12 -17.46
C ASP A 98 -6.63 -7.74 -16.79
N GLU A 99 -6.91 -6.72 -17.60
CA GLU A 99 -7.18 -5.35 -17.15
C GLU A 99 -8.63 -4.93 -17.45
N ALA A 100 -9.56 -5.90 -17.45
CA ALA A 100 -10.96 -5.63 -17.69
C ALA A 100 -11.56 -4.85 -16.51
N VAL A 101 -12.41 -3.86 -16.80
CA VAL A 101 -13.11 -3.09 -15.75
C VAL A 101 -13.89 -3.99 -14.80
N THR A 102 -14.50 -5.07 -15.32
CA THR A 102 -15.20 -6.07 -14.50
C THR A 102 -14.29 -6.75 -13.48
N THR A 103 -13.05 -7.04 -13.86
CA THR A 103 -12.03 -7.61 -12.97
C THR A 103 -11.68 -6.63 -11.86
N HIS A 104 -11.42 -5.37 -12.20
CA HIS A 104 -11.13 -4.33 -11.21
C HIS A 104 -12.30 -4.07 -10.26
N VAL A 105 -13.55 -4.08 -10.74
CA VAL A 105 -14.75 -3.96 -9.90
C VAL A 105 -14.92 -5.17 -8.97
N ALA A 106 -14.64 -6.38 -9.45
CA ALA A 106 -14.65 -7.58 -8.60
C ALA A 106 -13.56 -7.50 -7.52
N THR A 107 -12.34 -7.07 -7.86
CA THR A 107 -11.25 -6.87 -6.91
C THR A 107 -11.61 -5.82 -5.86
N PHE A 108 -12.20 -4.70 -6.28
CA PHE A 108 -12.71 -3.67 -5.36
C PHE A 108 -13.70 -4.26 -4.35
N ARG A 109 -14.70 -5.02 -4.81
CA ARG A 109 -15.69 -5.69 -3.94
C ARG A 109 -15.02 -6.61 -2.91
N GLN A 110 -14.09 -7.45 -3.37
CA GLN A 110 -13.36 -8.36 -2.50
C GLN A 110 -12.53 -7.63 -1.42
N LEU A 111 -11.96 -6.47 -1.74
CA LEU A 111 -11.23 -5.64 -0.78
C LEU A 111 -12.19 -5.03 0.26
N ILE A 112 -13.28 -4.39 -0.17
CA ILE A 112 -14.19 -3.71 0.75
C ILE A 112 -14.94 -4.66 1.69
N ASP A 113 -15.20 -5.90 1.25
CA ASP A 113 -15.78 -6.97 2.07
C ASP A 113 -14.83 -7.42 3.19
N ARG A 114 -13.53 -7.20 3.02
CA ARG A 114 -12.51 -7.51 4.03
C ARG A 114 -12.26 -6.36 4.99
N PHE A 115 -12.83 -5.17 4.79
CA PHE A 115 -12.67 -4.04 5.70
C PHE A 115 -13.80 -3.98 6.74
N SER A 116 -13.43 -3.63 7.96
CA SER A 116 -14.29 -3.61 9.14
C SER A 116 -14.23 -2.25 9.85
N ASP A 117 -15.20 -2.01 10.73
CA ASP A 117 -15.16 -0.88 11.65
C ASP A 117 -13.89 -0.93 12.52
N GLY A 118 -13.27 0.21 12.78
CA GLY A 118 -12.04 0.33 13.58
C GLY A 118 -10.78 -0.19 12.90
N ASP A 119 -10.78 -0.41 11.59
CA ASP A 119 -9.57 -0.80 10.88
C ASP A 119 -8.63 0.37 10.64
N GLU A 120 -7.35 0.11 10.88
CA GLU A 120 -6.23 0.98 10.54
C GLU A 120 -5.65 0.50 9.22
N LEU A 121 -5.83 1.29 8.16
CA LEU A 121 -5.60 0.85 6.80
C LEU A 121 -4.27 1.37 6.26
N PHE A 122 -3.56 0.45 5.63
CA PHE A 122 -2.29 0.68 4.97
C PHE A 122 -2.35 0.16 3.54
N GLY A 123 -1.72 0.86 2.61
CA GLY A 123 -1.73 0.48 1.19
C GLY A 123 -0.38 0.63 0.54
N CYS A 124 -0.10 -0.14 -0.50
CA CYS A 124 1.10 0.00 -1.32
C CYS A 124 0.71 0.07 -2.80
N LEU A 125 1.12 1.15 -3.46
CA LEU A 125 0.77 1.47 -4.85
C LEU A 125 1.91 1.15 -5.84
N THR A 126 2.96 0.47 -5.40
CA THR A 126 4.20 0.27 -6.17
C THR A 126 4.06 -0.70 -7.35
N TYR A 127 3.53 -1.90 -7.09
CA TYR A 127 3.51 -3.00 -8.07
C TYR A 127 2.16 -3.25 -8.72
N GLY A 128 1.10 -2.56 -8.26
CA GLY A 128 -0.17 -2.61 -8.95
C GLY A 128 -0.02 -2.05 -10.37
N THR A 129 -0.72 -2.64 -11.34
CA THR A 129 -0.98 -1.94 -12.59
C THR A 129 -1.72 -0.64 -12.28
N LYS A 130 -1.64 0.35 -13.16
CA LYS A 130 -2.28 1.66 -12.89
C LYS A 130 -3.76 1.52 -12.48
N PRO A 131 -4.58 0.71 -13.16
CA PRO A 131 -5.97 0.48 -12.73
C PRO A 131 -6.06 -0.23 -11.37
N LEU A 132 -5.20 -1.22 -11.10
CA LEU A 132 -5.20 -1.92 -9.82
C LEU A 132 -4.81 -0.99 -8.65
N SER A 133 -3.82 -0.12 -8.84
CA SER A 133 -3.45 0.88 -7.84
C SER A 133 -4.60 1.84 -7.54
N GLU A 134 -5.40 2.21 -8.55
CA GLU A 134 -6.63 3.00 -8.33
C GLU A 134 -7.66 2.21 -7.54
N VAL A 135 -7.87 0.91 -7.83
CA VAL A 135 -8.77 0.04 -7.05
C VAL A 135 -8.35 -0.01 -5.57
N VAL A 136 -7.05 -0.18 -5.29
CA VAL A 136 -6.54 -0.19 -3.91
C VAL A 136 -6.83 1.15 -3.23
N ARG A 137 -6.50 2.28 -3.89
CA ARG A 137 -6.78 3.63 -3.39
C ARG A 137 -8.27 3.84 -3.08
N MET A 138 -9.15 3.52 -4.04
CA MET A 138 -10.60 3.63 -3.90
C MET A 138 -11.12 2.76 -2.76
N SER A 139 -10.61 1.54 -2.59
CA SER A 139 -11.07 0.61 -1.55
C SER A 139 -10.75 1.13 -0.13
N ILE A 140 -9.56 1.71 0.05
CA ILE A 140 -9.13 2.31 1.33
C ILE A 140 -9.99 3.55 1.64
N GLN A 141 -10.23 4.40 0.64
CA GLN A 141 -11.11 5.56 0.80
C GLN A 141 -12.56 5.16 1.09
N TYR A 142 -13.06 4.12 0.43
CA TYR A 142 -14.38 3.57 0.74
C TYR A 142 -14.47 3.20 2.21
N ALA A 143 -13.48 2.46 2.74
CA ALA A 143 -13.52 2.04 4.14
C ALA A 143 -13.47 3.23 5.09
N TYR A 144 -12.61 4.22 4.82
CA TYR A 144 -12.59 5.47 5.59
C TYR A 144 -13.95 6.20 5.60
N ARG A 145 -14.66 6.22 4.47
CA ARG A 145 -15.95 6.92 4.32
C ARG A 145 -17.14 6.15 4.89
N VAL A 146 -17.10 4.82 4.87
CA VAL A 146 -18.27 3.97 5.11
C VAL A 146 -18.16 3.17 6.41
N LYS A 147 -16.96 2.73 6.81
CA LYS A 147 -16.76 1.97 8.04
C LYS A 147 -16.59 2.92 9.22
N LYS A 148 -17.14 2.56 10.36
CA LYS A 148 -17.06 3.38 11.57
C LYS A 148 -15.64 3.36 12.12
N ASN A 149 -15.07 4.52 12.43
CA ASN A 149 -13.75 4.66 13.05
C ASN A 149 -12.61 3.97 12.26
N ALA A 150 -12.76 3.76 10.95
CA ALA A 150 -11.65 3.31 10.12
C ALA A 150 -10.74 4.50 9.78
N SER A 151 -9.43 4.27 9.72
CA SER A 151 -8.43 5.32 9.47
C SER A 151 -7.50 4.96 8.33
N ILE A 152 -7.12 5.96 7.53
CA ILE A 152 -6.05 5.84 6.53
C ILE A 152 -4.73 6.21 7.23
N CYS A 153 -3.93 5.19 7.55
CA CYS A 153 -2.74 5.35 8.40
C CYS A 153 -1.48 5.64 7.59
N CYS A 154 -1.18 4.81 6.58
CA CYS A 154 -0.06 5.08 5.67
C CYS A 154 -0.27 4.38 4.31
N VAL A 155 -0.16 5.14 3.22
CA VAL A 155 -0.14 4.60 1.86
C VAL A 155 1.21 4.87 1.24
N VAL A 156 1.91 3.83 0.83
CA VAL A 156 3.30 3.92 0.36
C VAL A 156 3.43 3.74 -1.15
N TYR A 157 4.42 4.42 -1.72
CA TYR A 157 4.90 4.20 -3.08
C TYR A 157 6.42 4.05 -3.11
N GLY A 158 6.89 2.90 -3.60
CA GLY A 158 8.31 2.60 -3.75
C GLY A 158 8.82 3.09 -5.11
N GLN A 159 9.73 4.06 -5.09
CA GLN A 159 10.36 4.59 -6.30
C GLN A 159 11.77 4.01 -6.47
N ILE A 160 12.08 3.51 -7.67
CA ILE A 160 13.44 3.14 -8.06
C ILE A 160 13.98 4.23 -8.98
N ILE A 161 14.98 4.98 -8.50
CA ILE A 161 15.68 5.97 -9.31
C ILE A 161 16.74 5.23 -10.12
N ARG A 162 16.68 5.39 -11.44
CA ARG A 162 17.64 4.75 -12.36
C ARG A 162 18.60 5.77 -12.97
N ASN A 163 19.83 5.35 -13.23
CA ASN A 163 20.79 6.13 -14.00
C ASN A 163 20.47 6.09 -15.50
N SER A 164 21.25 6.79 -16.33
CA SER A 164 21.09 6.82 -17.79
C SER A 164 21.24 5.44 -18.46
N ALA A 165 21.94 4.50 -17.81
CA ALA A 165 22.05 3.11 -18.24
C ALA A 165 20.91 2.22 -17.73
N SER A 166 19.86 2.80 -17.15
CA SER A 166 18.72 2.10 -16.53
C SER A 166 19.07 1.22 -15.32
N GLU A 167 20.23 1.40 -14.70
CA GLU A 167 20.61 0.69 -13.48
C GLU A 167 20.02 1.41 -12.26
N ALA A 168 19.57 0.64 -11.26
CA ALA A 168 19.04 1.22 -10.03
C ALA A 168 20.15 1.94 -9.25
N LYS A 169 19.99 3.26 -9.08
CA LYS A 169 20.90 4.14 -8.33
C LYS A 169 20.45 4.27 -6.87
N ASP A 170 19.17 4.53 -6.67
CA ASP A 170 18.57 4.72 -5.35
C ASP A 170 17.18 4.07 -5.31
N SER A 171 16.74 3.73 -4.11
CA SER A 171 15.39 3.22 -3.85
C SER A 171 14.80 4.03 -2.71
N LEU A 172 13.64 4.64 -2.95
CA LEU A 172 12.94 5.52 -2.03
C LEU A 172 11.56 4.96 -1.72
N VAL A 173 11.04 5.20 -0.53
CA VAL A 173 9.64 4.95 -0.20
C VAL A 173 8.99 6.26 0.24
N HIS A 174 7.94 6.63 -0.48
CA HIS A 174 7.18 7.85 -0.26
C HIS A 174 5.90 7.53 0.51
N ASP A 175 5.56 8.36 1.48
CA ASP A 175 4.23 8.35 2.12
C ASP A 175 3.26 9.23 1.33
N GLU A 176 2.41 8.57 0.54
CA GLU A 176 1.41 9.17 -0.33
C GLU A 176 0.06 9.42 0.38
N THR A 177 -0.01 9.23 1.71
CA THR A 177 -1.27 9.36 2.47
C THR A 177 -1.91 10.75 2.31
N ALA A 178 -1.07 11.79 2.20
CA ALA A 178 -1.54 13.15 1.98
C ALA A 178 -2.37 13.28 0.69
N LEU A 179 -2.03 12.56 -0.38
CA LEU A 179 -2.81 12.59 -1.63
C LEU A 179 -4.19 11.95 -1.48
N LEU A 180 -4.32 10.91 -0.65
CA LEU A 180 -5.62 10.31 -0.35
C LEU A 180 -6.48 11.23 0.53
N ARG A 181 -5.85 11.96 1.45
CA ARG A 181 -6.53 12.95 2.29
C ARG A 181 -6.94 14.20 1.51
N LEU A 182 -6.14 14.61 0.52
CA LEU A 182 -6.47 15.73 -0.36
C LEU A 182 -7.78 15.49 -1.10
N ASP A 183 -7.98 14.28 -1.64
CA ASP A 183 -9.22 13.87 -2.29
C ASP A 183 -10.45 14.00 -1.38
N GLU A 184 -10.28 13.69 -0.10
CA GLU A 184 -11.32 13.85 0.90
C GLU A 184 -11.60 15.32 1.21
N ILE A 185 -10.56 16.14 1.34
CA ILE A 185 -10.71 17.59 1.53
C ILE A 185 -11.46 18.18 0.33
N VAL A 186 -11.07 17.85 -0.89
CA VAL A 186 -11.72 18.34 -2.12
C VAL A 186 -13.21 17.96 -2.13
N ARG A 187 -13.57 16.73 -1.73
CA ARG A 187 -14.97 16.30 -1.60
C ARG A 187 -15.73 17.17 -0.59
N LEU A 188 -15.16 17.39 0.59
CA LEU A 188 -15.80 18.21 1.63
C LEU A 188 -15.98 19.67 1.18
N LEU A 189 -15.00 20.23 0.49
CA LEU A 189 -15.09 21.58 -0.08
C LEU A 189 -16.20 21.67 -1.13
N ALA A 190 -16.34 20.65 -1.97
CA ALA A 190 -17.41 20.56 -2.96
C ALA A 190 -18.79 20.44 -2.29
N ASP A 191 -18.93 19.58 -1.27
CA ASP A 191 -20.18 19.42 -0.50
C ASP A 191 -20.59 20.71 0.22
N GLN A 192 -19.62 21.56 0.59
CA GLN A 192 -19.83 22.86 1.21
C GLN A 192 -20.04 24.01 0.20
N GLY A 193 -19.93 23.74 -1.10
CA GLY A 193 -20.08 24.77 -2.14
C GLY A 193 -18.95 25.80 -2.17
N VAL A 194 -17.73 25.44 -1.75
CA VAL A 194 -16.59 26.36 -1.75
C VAL A 194 -16.14 26.66 -3.18
N GLU A 195 -16.25 27.93 -3.59
CA GLU A 195 -15.90 28.36 -4.96
C GLU A 195 -14.39 28.52 -5.20
N ASN A 196 -13.60 28.80 -4.15
CA ASN A 196 -12.14 28.95 -4.23
C ASN A 196 -11.40 27.93 -3.35
N PRO A 197 -11.25 26.68 -3.82
CA PRO A 197 -10.62 25.62 -3.04
C PRO A 197 -9.12 25.85 -2.82
N SER A 198 -8.42 26.55 -3.72
CA SER A 198 -6.97 26.74 -3.64
C SER A 198 -6.53 27.47 -2.36
N GLY A 199 -7.22 28.56 -1.99
CA GLY A 199 -6.87 29.30 -0.77
C GLY A 199 -7.10 28.49 0.52
N VAL A 200 -8.04 27.55 0.51
CA VAL A 200 -8.29 26.65 1.64
C VAL A 200 -7.27 25.52 1.68
N LEU A 201 -6.90 24.98 0.52
CA LEU A 201 -5.86 23.96 0.40
C LEU A 201 -4.49 24.49 0.85
N ASP A 202 -4.12 25.70 0.48
CA ASP A 202 -2.87 26.34 0.91
C ASP A 202 -2.82 26.48 2.45
N ALA A 203 -3.94 26.87 3.07
CA ALA A 203 -4.05 27.00 4.51
C ALA A 203 -4.04 25.64 5.26
N LEU A 204 -4.58 24.58 4.65
CA LEU A 204 -4.68 23.24 5.25
C LEU A 204 -3.41 22.40 5.05
N LEU A 205 -2.73 22.56 3.91
CA LEU A 205 -1.56 21.76 3.55
C LEU A 205 -0.25 22.35 4.07
N ALA A 206 -0.23 23.64 4.42
CA ALA A 206 0.95 24.35 4.92
C ALA A 206 2.25 23.89 4.24
N LEU A 207 2.23 23.99 2.90
CA LEU A 207 3.43 23.98 2.06
C LEU A 207 4.25 25.26 2.31
#